data_AF-A0A9E2I5R2-F1
#
_entry.id   AF-A0A9E2I5R2-F1
#
_cell.length_a   1.000
_cell.length_b   1.000
_cell.length_c   1.000
_cell.angle_alpha   90.00
_cell.angle_beta   90.00
_cell.angle_gamma   90.00
#
_symmetry.space_group_name_H-M   'P 1'
#
loop_
_entity.id
_entity.type
_entity.pdbx_description
1 polymer ?
#
loop_
_entity_poly.entity_id
_entity_poly.type
_entity_poly.pdbx_seq_one_letter_code
_entity_poly.pdbx_strand_id
1 'polypeptide(L)'
;MLKEILTQLYPLHRTLACDGTDEALRIVGAQMPAAAGYAIETYTPGAPVWTWKVPERYIVHEAYLETENGQRIVDFADNPLHIVSYSLPIDKLLTWDELESHLYFSEKLPHAIPWIFKYYQRDWGFCLPKDTFDKLPRDTRYRAVIRSEFVTDPDHGFRISTGVLTPNLLTPNPQTPNSYSTNNPGEFFISSHICHPMQANDDAAGVVTAIEVARRLAENPLPPGSMSVRFWFGPETIGTIAYLAHHEDLIPQLKGGIFVEMTGNRSPIAWHHSRQHDTLLDRVT
;
A
#
# COMPACT_ATOMS: atom_id res chain seq x y z
N MET A 1 10.55 -7.58 -17.10
CA MET A 1 10.31 -6.21 -16.58
C MET A 1 9.28 -6.14 -15.44
N LEU A 2 7.95 -6.17 -15.66
CA LEU A 2 6.98 -5.97 -14.53
C LEU A 2 7.08 -7.03 -13.42
N LYS A 3 7.27 -8.29 -13.80
CA LYS A 3 7.49 -9.38 -12.84
C LYS A 3 8.77 -9.21 -12.02
N GLU A 4 9.82 -8.60 -12.58
CA GLU A 4 11.08 -8.36 -11.85
C GLU A 4 10.92 -7.27 -10.79
N ILE A 5 10.09 -6.25 -11.05
CA ILE A 5 9.75 -5.24 -10.04
C ILE A 5 8.90 -5.90 -8.94
N LEU A 6 7.91 -6.71 -9.35
CA LEU A 6 7.08 -7.46 -8.42
C LEU A 6 7.91 -8.35 -7.49
N THR A 7 8.94 -9.04 -8.00
CA THR A 7 9.81 -9.88 -7.16
C THR A 7 10.63 -9.11 -6.13
N GLN A 8 10.86 -7.81 -6.34
CA GLN A 8 11.51 -6.95 -5.34
C GLN A 8 10.51 -6.44 -4.29
N LEU A 9 9.27 -6.13 -4.71
CA LEU A 9 8.22 -5.64 -3.81
C LEU A 9 7.61 -6.76 -2.94
N TYR A 10 7.44 -7.95 -3.52
CA TYR A 10 6.75 -9.08 -2.91
C TYR A 10 7.27 -9.48 -1.52
N PRO A 11 8.59 -9.68 -1.31
CA PRO A 11 9.10 -10.15 -0.01
C PRO A 11 9.09 -9.08 1.09
N LEU A 12 8.79 -7.82 0.77
CA LEU A 12 8.83 -6.74 1.75
C LEU A 12 7.66 -6.85 2.74
N HIS A 13 7.96 -6.73 4.04
CA HIS A 13 6.94 -6.53 5.08
C HIS A 13 6.40 -5.10 5.01
N ARG A 14 5.48 -4.88 4.08
CA ARG A 14 4.79 -3.60 3.88
C ARG A 14 3.60 -3.48 4.82
N THR A 15 3.41 -2.29 5.39
CA THR A 15 2.26 -1.89 6.21
C THR A 15 1.95 -0.40 5.96
N LEU A 16 1.22 0.29 6.85
CA LEU A 16 0.98 1.72 6.71
C LEU A 16 2.29 2.54 6.82
N ALA A 17 3.12 2.31 7.83
CA ALA A 17 4.43 2.94 7.96
C ALA A 17 5.44 1.95 8.55
N CYS A 18 6.41 1.53 7.74
CA CYS A 18 7.49 0.64 8.15
C CYS A 18 8.64 0.69 7.13
N ASP A 19 9.78 0.06 7.45
CA ASP A 19 10.94 0.01 6.55
C ASP A 19 10.60 -0.64 5.20
N GLY A 20 9.76 -1.68 5.22
CA GLY A 20 9.34 -2.38 4.00
C GLY A 20 8.53 -1.49 3.06
N THR A 21 7.68 -0.60 3.59
CA THR A 21 6.94 0.38 2.77
C THR A 21 7.87 1.46 2.22
N ASP A 22 8.83 1.94 3.02
CA ASP A 22 9.81 2.94 2.56
C ASP A 22 10.70 2.40 1.44
N GLU A 23 11.18 1.16 1.59
CA GLU A 23 11.96 0.48 0.56
C GLU A 23 11.13 0.23 -0.70
N ALA A 24 9.85 -0.12 -0.55
CA ALA A 24 8.94 -0.28 -1.67
C ALA A 24 8.79 1.02 -2.47
N LEU A 25 8.61 2.17 -1.79
CA LEU A 25 8.59 3.48 -2.44
C LEU A 25 9.91 3.78 -3.15
N ARG A 26 11.07 3.49 -2.53
CA ARG A 26 12.37 3.66 -3.18
C ARG A 26 12.50 2.82 -4.46
N ILE A 27 12.03 1.56 -4.43
CA ILE A 27 11.98 0.69 -5.62
C ILE A 27 11.09 1.33 -6.68
N VAL A 28 9.88 1.78 -6.34
CA VAL A 28 8.98 2.48 -7.28
C VAL A 28 9.70 3.67 -7.92
N GLY A 29 10.33 4.54 -7.13
CA GLY A 29 11.08 5.69 -7.62
C GLY A 29 12.17 5.34 -8.63
N ALA A 30 12.91 4.26 -8.38
CA ALA A 30 13.94 3.77 -9.32
C ALA A 30 13.35 3.25 -10.64
N GLN A 31 12.06 2.92 -10.67
CA GLN A 31 11.37 2.44 -11.87
C GLN A 31 10.60 3.55 -12.61
N MET A 32 10.30 4.66 -11.96
CA MET A 32 9.55 5.77 -12.54
C MET A 32 10.38 6.55 -13.59
N PRO A 33 9.75 7.06 -14.67
CA PRO A 33 10.44 7.89 -15.64
C PRO A 33 10.99 9.18 -15.03
N ALA A 34 12.20 9.60 -15.42
CA ALA A 34 12.79 10.84 -14.92
C ALA A 34 11.90 12.09 -15.17
N ALA A 35 11.18 12.10 -16.30
CA ALA A 35 10.23 13.16 -16.65
C ALA A 35 9.06 13.30 -15.67
N ALA A 36 8.77 12.26 -14.86
CA ALA A 36 7.72 12.32 -13.86
C ALA A 36 8.12 13.11 -12.60
N GLY A 37 9.40 13.46 -12.42
CA GLY A 37 9.84 14.21 -11.23
C GLY A 37 9.47 13.51 -9.93
N TYR A 38 9.69 12.19 -9.86
CA TYR A 38 9.29 11.36 -8.72
C TYR A 38 9.84 11.92 -7.39
N ALA A 39 8.95 12.07 -6.41
CA ALA A 39 9.27 12.59 -5.09
C ALA A 39 8.58 11.79 -4.00
N ILE A 40 9.22 11.72 -2.83
CA ILE A 40 8.67 11.14 -1.61
C ILE A 40 8.42 12.29 -0.63
N GLU A 41 7.20 12.35 -0.11
CA GLU A 41 6.80 13.25 0.98
C GLU A 41 6.72 12.45 2.28
N THR A 42 7.10 13.09 3.38
CA THR A 42 7.07 12.51 4.73
C THR A 42 6.16 13.34 5.62
N TYR A 43 5.25 12.68 6.33
CA TYR A 43 4.29 13.30 7.24
C TYR A 43 4.58 12.89 8.68
N THR A 44 4.55 13.85 9.59
CA THR A 44 4.85 13.66 11.01
C THR A 44 3.80 12.73 11.66
N PRO A 45 4.21 11.63 12.32
CA PRO A 45 3.30 10.76 13.05
C PRO A 45 2.43 11.51 14.07
N GLY A 46 1.16 11.12 14.17
CA GLY A 46 0.19 11.73 15.09
C GLY A 46 -0.37 13.09 14.65
N ALA A 47 0.16 13.71 13.59
CA ALA A 47 -0.39 14.94 13.05
C ALA A 47 -1.85 14.73 12.57
N PRO A 48 -2.76 15.69 12.84
CA PRO A 48 -4.13 15.58 12.36
C PRO A 48 -4.20 15.78 10.84
N VAL A 49 -4.95 14.91 10.17
CA VAL A 49 -5.24 14.99 8.73
C VAL A 49 -6.75 14.82 8.56
N TRP A 50 -7.46 15.96 8.51
CA TRP A 50 -8.91 16.06 8.67
C TRP A 50 -9.42 15.32 9.93
N THR A 51 -10.26 14.30 9.77
CA THR A 51 -10.81 13.51 10.87
C THR A 51 -9.90 12.36 11.31
N TRP A 52 -8.73 12.21 10.69
CA TRP A 52 -7.78 11.14 10.95
C TRP A 52 -6.48 11.68 11.56
N LYS A 53 -5.59 10.77 11.93
CA LYS A 53 -4.22 11.09 12.35
C LYS A 53 -3.24 10.29 11.52
N VAL A 54 -2.11 10.91 11.18
CA VAL A 54 -0.99 10.23 10.53
C VAL A 54 -0.54 9.06 11.42
N PRO A 55 -0.41 7.84 10.89
CA PRO A 55 -0.11 6.68 11.72
C PRO A 55 1.33 6.71 12.24
N GLU A 56 1.53 6.05 13.37
CA GLU A 56 2.86 5.73 13.89
C GLU A 56 3.55 4.72 12.98
N ARG A 57 4.89 4.78 12.97
CA ARG A 57 5.71 3.77 12.33
C ARG A 57 5.64 2.47 13.14
N TYR A 58 5.32 1.37 12.48
CA TYR A 58 5.27 0.04 13.05
C TYR A 58 6.54 -0.74 12.73
N ILE A 59 7.24 -1.18 13.78
CA ILE A 59 8.47 -1.97 13.66
C ILE A 59 8.23 -3.31 14.34
N VAL A 60 8.69 -4.38 13.70
CA VAL A 60 8.65 -5.75 14.24
C VAL A 60 10.07 -6.27 14.24
N HIS A 61 10.63 -6.50 15.42
CA HIS A 61 11.99 -7.04 15.56
C HIS A 61 12.00 -8.56 15.47
N GLU A 62 11.00 -9.20 16.08
CA GLU A 62 10.80 -10.65 16.03
C GLU A 62 9.35 -10.94 16.39
N ALA A 63 8.79 -12.01 15.82
CA ALA A 63 7.52 -12.56 16.29
C ALA A 63 7.41 -14.04 15.94
N TYR A 64 6.97 -14.84 16.90
CA TYR A 64 6.80 -16.26 16.75
C TYR A 64 5.84 -16.86 17.77
N LEU A 65 5.31 -18.02 17.43
CA LEU A 65 4.59 -18.90 18.34
C LEU A 65 5.31 -20.24 18.42
N GLU A 66 5.52 -20.75 19.62
CA GLU A 66 6.06 -22.09 19.85
C GLU A 66 5.34 -22.81 20.98
N THR A 67 5.43 -24.14 20.98
CA THR A 67 5.06 -24.94 22.16
C THR A 67 6.08 -24.74 23.28
N GLU A 68 5.71 -25.08 24.51
CA GLU A 68 6.63 -25.04 25.67
C GLU A 68 7.88 -25.93 25.50
N ASN A 69 7.81 -26.92 24.62
CA ASN A 69 8.93 -27.81 24.27
C ASN A 69 9.85 -27.19 23.19
N GLY A 70 9.60 -25.95 22.76
CA GLY A 70 10.43 -25.22 21.80
C GLY A 70 10.14 -25.52 20.33
N GLN A 71 9.02 -26.19 20.02
CA GLN A 71 8.64 -26.41 18.62
C GLN A 71 8.03 -25.14 18.04
N ARG A 72 8.70 -24.52 17.07
CA ARG A 72 8.20 -23.37 16.29
C ARG A 72 6.97 -23.79 15.46
N ILE A 73 5.89 -23.02 15.58
CA ILE A 73 4.60 -23.25 14.89
C ILE A 73 4.41 -22.23 13.78
N VAL A 74 4.62 -20.95 14.10
CA VAL A 74 4.68 -19.86 13.14
C VAL A 74 5.87 -18.97 13.47
N ASP A 75 6.52 -18.45 12.43
CA ASP A 75 7.63 -17.51 12.53
C ASP A 75 7.43 -16.35 11.55
N PHE A 76 7.47 -15.12 12.05
CA PHE A 76 7.37 -13.93 11.24
C PHE A 76 8.51 -13.82 10.22
N ALA A 77 9.69 -14.38 10.52
CA ALA A 77 10.82 -14.41 9.60
C ALA A 77 10.53 -15.24 8.34
N ASP A 78 9.66 -16.25 8.45
CA ASP A 78 9.26 -17.10 7.32
C ASP A 78 8.19 -16.39 6.47
N ASN A 79 7.19 -15.78 7.13
CA ASN A 79 6.12 -15.07 6.44
C ASN A 79 5.51 -13.98 7.36
N PRO A 80 5.57 -12.68 6.98
CA PRO A 80 5.00 -11.61 7.80
C PRO A 80 3.48 -11.69 8.00
N LEU A 81 2.76 -12.48 7.18
CA LEU A 81 1.34 -12.72 7.37
C LEU A 81 1.06 -13.49 8.67
N HIS A 82 2.05 -14.12 9.29
CA HIS A 82 1.87 -14.92 10.50
C HIS A 82 1.46 -14.13 11.74
N ILE A 83 1.48 -12.80 11.70
CA ILE A 83 0.95 -11.96 12.78
C ILE A 83 -0.22 -11.14 12.29
N VAL A 84 -1.10 -10.76 13.21
CA VAL A 84 -2.06 -9.69 12.96
C VAL A 84 -1.26 -8.40 12.75
N SER A 85 -1.40 -7.77 11.58
CA SER A 85 -0.66 -6.53 11.29
C SER A 85 -1.02 -5.44 12.29
N TYR A 86 -0.01 -4.69 12.76
CA TYR A 86 -0.10 -3.75 13.89
C TYR A 86 -0.35 -4.42 15.25
N SER A 87 0.12 -5.68 15.44
CA SER A 87 0.07 -6.36 16.73
C SER A 87 0.82 -5.60 17.82
N LEU A 88 0.20 -5.51 19.00
CA LEU A 88 0.85 -5.07 20.25
C LEU A 88 1.93 -6.07 20.70
N PRO A 89 2.98 -5.61 21.41
CA PRO A 89 4.03 -6.50 21.88
C PRO A 89 3.54 -7.45 22.97
N ILE A 90 4.03 -8.69 22.94
CA ILE A 90 3.78 -9.72 23.95
C ILE A 90 4.99 -10.65 24.06
N ASP A 91 5.29 -11.11 25.27
CA ASP A 91 6.19 -12.24 25.51
C ASP A 91 5.64 -12.99 26.72
N LYS A 92 4.80 -14.00 26.46
CA LYS A 92 4.10 -14.75 27.50
C LYS A 92 4.01 -16.24 27.17
N LEU A 93 4.00 -17.04 28.22
CA LEU A 93 3.69 -18.47 28.16
C LEU A 93 2.21 -18.66 28.55
N LEU A 94 1.38 -19.04 27.58
CA LEU A 94 -0.08 -19.05 27.66
C LEU A 94 -0.62 -20.49 27.69
N THR A 95 -1.77 -20.69 28.34
CA THR A 95 -2.57 -21.91 28.17
C THR A 95 -3.32 -21.88 26.83
N TRP A 96 -3.95 -23.00 26.45
CA TRP A 96 -4.80 -23.03 25.26
C TRP A 96 -5.94 -22.01 25.32
N ASP A 97 -6.67 -21.97 26.43
CA ASP A 97 -7.83 -21.08 26.62
C ASP A 97 -7.46 -19.58 26.54
N GLU A 98 -6.23 -19.23 26.94
CA GLU A 98 -5.71 -17.86 26.82
C GLU A 98 -5.25 -17.53 25.39
N LEU A 99 -4.80 -18.52 24.62
CA LEU A 99 -4.23 -18.34 23.29
C LEU A 99 -5.28 -18.37 22.18
N GLU A 100 -6.30 -19.23 22.28
CA GLU A 100 -7.18 -19.58 21.17
C GLU A 100 -7.85 -18.38 20.51
N SER A 101 -8.28 -17.39 21.29
CA SER A 101 -8.91 -16.15 20.80
C SER A 101 -7.97 -15.23 20.03
N HIS A 102 -6.65 -15.48 20.10
CA HIS A 102 -5.60 -14.75 19.40
C HIS A 102 -5.06 -15.51 18.18
N LEU A 103 -5.66 -16.65 17.82
CA LEU A 103 -5.32 -17.43 16.63
C LEU A 103 -6.34 -17.21 15.52
N TYR A 104 -5.86 -16.86 14.33
CA TYR A 104 -6.69 -16.53 13.18
C TYR A 104 -6.39 -17.47 12.01
N PHE A 105 -7.42 -18.04 11.42
CA PHE A 105 -7.34 -18.97 10.28
C PHE A 105 -8.54 -18.77 9.35
N SER A 106 -8.47 -19.33 8.15
CA SER A 106 -9.58 -19.31 7.18
C SER A 106 -10.19 -20.70 7.02
N GLU A 107 -11.46 -20.85 7.38
CA GLU A 107 -12.23 -22.08 7.09
C GLU A 107 -12.43 -22.31 5.58
N LYS A 108 -12.47 -21.22 4.79
CA LYS A 108 -12.69 -21.30 3.34
C LYS A 108 -11.43 -21.69 2.57
N LEU A 109 -10.26 -21.32 3.09
CA LEU A 109 -8.95 -21.54 2.48
C LEU A 109 -8.00 -22.16 3.51
N PRO A 110 -8.16 -23.45 3.84
CA PRO A 110 -7.50 -24.06 5.00
C PRO A 110 -5.97 -24.12 4.90
N HIS A 111 -5.43 -24.05 3.68
CA HIS A 111 -3.98 -24.04 3.42
C HIS A 111 -3.37 -22.63 3.42
N ALA A 112 -4.17 -21.57 3.47
CA ALA A 112 -3.70 -20.19 3.39
C ALA A 112 -3.49 -19.57 4.77
N ILE A 113 -2.48 -18.73 4.90
CA ILE A 113 -2.33 -17.83 6.05
C ILE A 113 -3.25 -16.63 5.79
N PRO A 114 -4.26 -16.36 6.64
CA PRO A 114 -5.11 -15.19 6.43
C PRO A 114 -4.31 -13.92 6.71
N TRP A 115 -4.54 -12.88 5.91
CA TRP A 115 -4.06 -11.54 6.22
C TRP A 115 -5.09 -10.84 7.11
N ILE A 116 -4.72 -10.59 8.37
CA ILE A 116 -5.56 -9.89 9.36
C ILE A 116 -4.78 -8.65 9.81
N PHE A 117 -5.48 -7.51 9.96
CA PHE A 117 -4.88 -6.26 10.41
C PHE A 117 -5.77 -5.56 11.43
N LYS A 118 -5.15 -4.85 12.38
CA LYS A 118 -5.84 -4.07 13.42
C LYS A 118 -5.14 -2.72 13.63
N TYR A 119 -5.12 -1.87 12.59
CA TYR A 119 -4.38 -0.60 12.60
C TYR A 119 -4.78 0.39 13.70
N TYR A 120 -6.09 0.51 13.94
CA TYR A 120 -6.66 1.55 14.81
C TYR A 120 -7.22 1.00 16.13
N GLN A 121 -7.80 -0.19 16.11
CA GLN A 121 -8.26 -0.93 17.30
C GLN A 121 -7.29 -2.07 17.57
N ARG A 122 -6.10 -1.71 18.03
CA ARG A 122 -4.97 -2.62 18.16
C ARG A 122 -5.24 -3.71 19.18
N ASP A 123 -4.70 -4.88 18.88
CA ASP A 123 -4.66 -6.08 19.70
C ASP A 123 -3.41 -6.84 19.27
N TRP A 124 -3.23 -8.09 19.67
CA TRP A 124 -2.17 -8.95 19.17
C TRP A 124 -2.76 -10.29 18.70
N GLY A 125 -2.03 -11.00 17.84
CA GLY A 125 -2.42 -12.35 17.44
C GLY A 125 -1.56 -12.95 16.34
N PHE A 126 -1.79 -14.23 16.10
CA PHE A 126 -1.09 -15.01 15.08
C PHE A 126 -2.06 -15.52 14.02
N CYS A 127 -1.63 -15.50 12.77
CA CYS A 127 -2.34 -16.07 11.64
C CYS A 127 -1.63 -17.34 11.18
N LEU A 128 -2.40 -18.39 10.93
CA LEU A 128 -1.87 -19.67 10.50
C LEU A 128 -2.88 -20.39 9.60
N PRO A 129 -2.41 -21.34 8.74
CA PRO A 129 -3.31 -22.21 8.02
C PRO A 129 -4.19 -22.99 8.99
N LYS A 130 -5.46 -23.20 8.61
CA LYS A 130 -6.40 -24.00 9.40
C LYS A 130 -5.86 -25.41 9.65
N ASP A 131 -5.22 -26.01 8.63
CA ASP A 131 -4.59 -27.33 8.76
C ASP A 131 -3.51 -27.39 9.84
N THR A 132 -2.84 -26.26 10.11
CA THR A 132 -1.85 -26.16 11.19
C THR A 132 -2.55 -25.96 12.52
N PHE A 133 -3.55 -25.06 12.58
CA PHE A 133 -4.36 -24.83 13.79
C PHE A 133 -5.01 -26.12 14.32
N ASP A 134 -5.56 -26.95 13.44
CA ASP A 134 -6.25 -28.19 13.81
C ASP A 134 -5.35 -29.25 14.43
N LYS A 135 -4.03 -29.13 14.23
CA LYS A 135 -3.03 -30.07 14.77
C LYS A 135 -2.39 -29.58 16.07
N LEU A 136 -2.72 -28.37 16.52
CA LEU A 136 -2.14 -27.80 17.74
C LEU A 136 -2.64 -28.57 18.97
N PRO A 137 -1.73 -29.10 19.83
CA PRO A 137 -2.11 -29.73 21.09
C PRO A 137 -2.84 -28.77 22.03
N ARG A 138 -3.92 -29.22 22.66
CA ARG A 138 -4.76 -28.37 23.52
C ARG A 138 -4.39 -28.47 25.01
N ASP A 139 -3.57 -29.46 25.34
CA ASP A 139 -3.08 -29.83 26.65
C ASP A 139 -1.60 -29.45 26.85
N THR A 140 -1.16 -28.35 26.24
CA THR A 140 0.19 -27.79 26.42
C THR A 140 0.14 -26.27 26.54
N ARG A 141 1.26 -25.66 26.91
CA ARG A 141 1.43 -24.22 26.91
C ARG A 141 2.18 -23.76 25.67
N TYR A 142 1.95 -22.50 25.32
CA TYR A 142 2.54 -21.88 24.15
C TYR A 142 3.25 -20.61 24.51
N ARG A 143 4.47 -20.44 24.03
CA ARG A 143 5.17 -19.16 24.14
C ARG A 143 4.81 -18.30 22.93
N ALA A 144 4.06 -17.25 23.19
CA ALA A 144 3.69 -16.22 22.24
C ALA A 144 4.66 -15.05 22.38
N VAL A 145 5.42 -14.77 21.32
CA VAL A 145 6.36 -13.65 21.27
C VAL A 145 6.03 -12.76 20.08
N ILE A 146 5.80 -11.48 20.34
CA ILE A 146 5.75 -10.41 19.36
C ILE A 146 6.53 -9.25 19.98
N ARG A 147 7.72 -8.96 19.46
CA ARG A 147 8.50 -7.78 19.83
C ARG A 147 8.31 -6.72 18.77
N SER A 148 7.29 -5.91 18.96
CA SER A 148 6.96 -4.78 18.11
C SER A 148 7.01 -3.46 18.86
N GLU A 149 7.24 -2.38 18.12
CA GLU A 149 7.21 -1.02 18.63
C GLU A 149 6.46 -0.08 17.68
N PHE A 150 5.95 1.02 18.26
CA PHE A 150 5.27 2.10 17.55
C PHE A 150 6.06 3.38 17.76
N VAL A 151 6.64 3.91 16.68
CA VAL A 151 7.56 5.04 16.72
C VAL A 151 6.90 6.30 16.14
N THR A 152 7.12 7.42 16.83
CA THR A 152 6.57 8.75 16.51
C THR A 152 7.61 9.75 16.04
N ASP A 153 8.85 9.29 15.82
CA ASP A 153 9.95 10.11 15.31
C ASP A 153 9.58 10.74 13.95
N PRO A 154 9.55 12.09 13.83
CA PRO A 154 9.24 12.78 12.59
C PRO A 154 10.16 12.41 11.43
N ASP A 155 11.44 12.12 11.68
CA ASP A 155 12.42 11.80 10.63
C ASP A 155 12.11 10.45 9.95
N HIS A 156 11.38 9.58 10.66
CA HIS A 156 10.92 8.27 10.21
C HIS A 156 9.41 8.23 9.98
N GLY A 157 8.83 9.39 9.65
CA GLY A 157 7.39 9.58 9.49
C GLY A 157 6.74 8.76 8.38
N PHE A 158 5.44 8.95 8.23
CA PHE A 158 4.62 8.27 7.24
C PHE A 158 4.92 8.78 5.83
N ARG A 159 5.22 7.88 4.89
CA ARG A 159 5.70 8.27 3.55
C ARG A 159 4.72 7.93 2.45
N ILE A 160 4.63 8.83 1.49
CA ILE A 160 3.87 8.73 0.25
C ILE A 160 4.75 9.23 -0.87
N SER A 161 4.53 8.74 -2.07
CA SER A 161 5.23 9.24 -3.25
C SER A 161 4.30 9.67 -4.36
N THR A 162 4.77 10.64 -5.13
CA THR A 162 4.11 11.07 -6.35
C THR A 162 5.09 11.23 -7.51
N GLY A 163 4.58 11.14 -8.73
CA GLY A 163 5.26 11.57 -9.94
C GLY A 163 4.23 12.13 -10.93
N VAL A 164 4.55 13.21 -11.62
CA VAL A 164 3.62 13.92 -12.52
C VAL A 164 4.20 13.97 -13.92
N LEU A 165 3.50 13.37 -14.88
CA LEU A 165 3.78 13.54 -16.29
C LEU A 165 2.88 14.63 -16.86
N THR A 166 3.49 15.75 -17.25
CA THR A 166 2.80 16.86 -17.90
C THR A 166 3.04 16.80 -19.40
N PRO A 167 1.98 16.65 -20.23
CA PRO A 167 2.10 16.79 -21.68
C PRO A 167 2.72 18.15 -22.01
N ASN A 168 3.78 18.18 -22.82
CA ASN A 168 4.53 19.40 -23.12
C ASN A 168 3.58 20.56 -23.48
N LEU A 169 3.59 21.62 -22.65
CA LEU A 169 2.82 22.85 -22.86
C LEU A 169 3.35 23.71 -24.03
N LEU A 170 4.47 23.30 -24.63
CA LEU A 170 5.17 24.02 -25.68
C LEU A 170 4.84 23.44 -27.06
N THR A 171 3.62 23.69 -27.54
CA THR A 171 3.41 23.85 -28.98
C THR A 171 3.31 25.33 -29.29
N PRO A 172 4.27 25.90 -30.03
CA PRO A 172 4.07 27.22 -30.64
C PRO A 172 2.82 27.15 -31.51
N ASN A 173 1.81 27.97 -31.24
CA ASN A 173 0.72 28.15 -32.21
C ASN A 173 1.34 28.78 -33.48
N PRO A 174 1.28 28.14 -34.66
CA PRO A 174 1.85 28.70 -35.89
C PRO A 174 1.23 30.05 -36.29
N GLN A 175 0.04 30.35 -35.78
CA GLN A 175 -0.71 31.58 -36.05
C GLN A 175 -0.49 32.66 -34.97
N THR A 176 -0.05 32.27 -33.77
CA THR A 176 0.23 33.18 -32.65
C THR A 176 1.43 32.67 -31.82
N PRO A 177 2.68 32.89 -32.30
CA PRO A 177 3.90 32.32 -31.70
C PRO A 177 4.15 32.74 -30.24
N ASN A 178 3.43 33.75 -29.75
CA ASN A 178 3.53 34.31 -28.41
C ASN A 178 2.28 34.09 -27.53
N SER A 179 1.28 33.32 -27.99
CA SER A 179 0.14 32.96 -27.13
C SER A 179 0.33 31.55 -26.58
N TYR A 180 0.78 31.47 -25.32
CA TYR A 180 0.72 30.24 -24.56
C TYR A 180 -0.73 29.95 -24.22
N SER A 181 -1.19 28.73 -24.45
CA SER A 181 -2.47 28.27 -23.92
C SER A 181 -2.41 28.37 -22.40
N THR A 182 -3.18 29.30 -21.83
CA THR A 182 -3.39 29.45 -20.38
C THR A 182 -4.41 28.45 -19.84
N ASN A 183 -4.95 27.57 -20.68
CA ASN A 183 -5.88 26.54 -20.24
C ASN A 183 -5.08 25.47 -19.48
N ASN A 184 -5.22 25.45 -18.15
CA ASN A 184 -4.83 24.31 -17.33
C ASN A 184 -5.95 23.26 -17.43
N PRO A 185 -5.76 22.15 -18.17
CA PRO A 185 -6.77 21.10 -18.32
C PRO A 185 -7.05 20.36 -17.00
N GLY A 186 -6.23 20.58 -15.96
CA GLY A 186 -6.27 19.87 -14.70
C GLY A 186 -5.41 18.61 -14.71
N GLU A 187 -5.56 17.80 -13.67
CA GLU A 187 -4.81 16.56 -13.50
C GLU A 187 -5.72 15.33 -13.44
N PHE A 188 -5.20 14.22 -13.94
CA PHE A 188 -5.75 12.89 -13.81
C PHE A 188 -4.92 12.09 -12.79
N PHE A 189 -5.59 11.46 -11.83
CA PHE A 189 -4.93 10.79 -10.70
C PHE A 189 -4.89 9.27 -10.90
N ILE A 190 -3.71 8.68 -10.99
CA ILE A 190 -3.52 7.23 -10.99
C ILE A 190 -2.94 6.83 -9.64
N SER A 191 -3.73 6.09 -8.88
CA SER A 191 -3.40 5.68 -7.51
C SER A 191 -3.19 4.16 -7.45
N SER A 192 -2.16 3.72 -6.73
CA SER A 192 -1.99 2.33 -6.32
C SER A 192 -1.49 2.28 -4.89
N HIS A 193 -2.03 1.39 -4.06
CA HIS A 193 -1.55 1.26 -2.69
C HIS A 193 -0.31 0.38 -2.59
N ILE A 194 0.41 0.50 -1.48
CA ILE A 194 1.67 -0.23 -1.31
C ILE A 194 1.82 -0.82 0.09
N CYS A 195 0.71 -0.98 0.83
CA CYS A 195 0.71 -1.35 2.24
C CYS A 195 0.51 -2.84 2.54
N HIS A 196 0.32 -3.71 1.54
CA HIS A 196 0.04 -5.14 1.78
C HIS A 196 1.33 -5.98 1.68
N PRO A 197 1.66 -6.80 2.70
CA PRO A 197 2.87 -7.63 2.70
C PRO A 197 2.64 -8.97 1.99
N MET A 198 3.65 -9.49 1.27
CA MET A 198 3.67 -10.84 0.68
C MET A 198 2.41 -11.28 -0.10
N GLN A 199 1.68 -10.31 -0.63
CA GLN A 199 0.54 -10.50 -1.51
C GLN A 199 0.88 -9.89 -2.87
N ALA A 200 0.71 -10.69 -3.93
CA ALA A 200 1.09 -10.30 -5.28
C ALA A 200 -0.02 -9.51 -5.98
N ASN A 201 -1.23 -10.06 -6.01
CA ASN A 201 -2.34 -9.45 -6.74
C ASN A 201 -2.91 -8.22 -6.03
N ASP A 202 -2.92 -8.24 -4.70
CA ASP A 202 -3.36 -7.16 -3.84
C ASP A 202 -2.20 -6.78 -2.90
N ASP A 203 -1.35 -5.79 -3.19
CA ASP A 203 -1.49 -4.78 -4.26
C ASP A 203 -0.22 -4.54 -5.09
N ALA A 204 0.77 -5.43 -5.01
CA ALA A 204 1.99 -5.25 -5.80
C ALA A 204 1.71 -5.21 -7.32
N ALA A 205 0.65 -5.91 -7.78
CA ALA A 205 0.22 -5.88 -9.18
C ALA A 205 -0.25 -4.49 -9.62
N GLY A 206 -1.03 -3.78 -8.80
CA GLY A 206 -1.49 -2.43 -9.07
C GLY A 206 -0.32 -1.46 -9.24
N VAL A 207 0.62 -1.51 -8.29
CA VAL A 207 1.85 -0.71 -8.31
C VAL A 207 2.65 -0.89 -9.60
N VAL A 208 2.93 -2.13 -10.01
CA VAL A 208 3.73 -2.36 -11.23
C VAL A 208 2.97 -1.96 -12.50
N THR A 209 1.64 -2.09 -12.50
CA THR A 209 0.80 -1.61 -13.60
C THR A 209 0.85 -0.08 -13.71
N ALA A 210 0.73 0.65 -12.60
CA ALA A 210 0.84 2.12 -12.60
C ALA A 210 2.22 2.60 -13.08
N ILE A 211 3.31 1.92 -12.69
CA ILE A 211 4.66 2.20 -13.20
C ILE A 211 4.72 2.00 -14.73
N GLU A 212 4.15 0.91 -15.25
CA GLU A 212 4.14 0.66 -16.70
C GLU A 212 3.35 1.72 -17.46
N VAL A 213 2.22 2.17 -16.91
CA VAL A 213 1.44 3.27 -17.50
C VAL A 213 2.27 4.55 -17.52
N ALA A 214 2.99 4.88 -16.44
CA ALA A 214 3.89 6.03 -16.41
C ALA A 214 4.98 5.94 -17.49
N ARG A 215 5.62 4.77 -17.64
CA ARG A 215 6.65 4.55 -18.67
C ARG A 215 6.10 4.76 -20.08
N ARG A 216 4.95 4.16 -20.37
CA ARG A 216 4.31 4.31 -21.69
C ARG A 216 3.90 5.73 -21.99
N LEU A 217 3.41 6.48 -21.00
CA LEU A 217 3.09 7.90 -21.16
C LEU A 217 4.33 8.79 -21.31
N ALA A 218 5.46 8.41 -20.71
CA ALA A 218 6.71 9.13 -20.91
C ALA A 218 7.31 8.87 -22.32
N GLU A 219 7.22 7.63 -22.80
CA GLU A 219 7.67 7.23 -24.14
C GLU A 219 6.74 7.74 -25.25
N ASN A 220 5.43 7.76 -25.00
CA ASN A 220 4.39 8.22 -25.91
C ASN A 220 3.53 9.27 -25.21
N PRO A 221 3.99 10.54 -25.12
CA PRO A 221 3.27 11.59 -24.44
C PRO A 221 1.89 11.84 -25.02
N LEU A 222 0.95 12.21 -24.15
CA LEU A 222 -0.37 12.67 -24.57
C LEU A 222 -0.24 13.96 -25.42
N PRO A 223 -1.23 14.26 -26.28
CA PRO A 223 -1.22 15.48 -27.07
C PRO A 223 -1.13 16.74 -26.19
N PRO A 224 -0.45 17.81 -26.66
CA PRO A 224 -0.44 19.12 -26.01
C PRO A 224 -1.85 19.61 -25.68
N GLY A 225 -2.03 20.12 -24.46
CA GLY A 225 -3.34 20.53 -23.93
C GLY A 225 -4.14 19.43 -23.25
N SER A 226 -3.63 18.19 -23.19
CA SER A 226 -4.19 17.12 -22.34
C SER A 226 -3.88 17.34 -20.86
N MET A 227 -4.67 16.73 -19.99
CA MET A 227 -4.44 16.71 -18.53
C MET A 227 -3.05 16.17 -18.19
N SER A 228 -2.42 16.72 -17.14
CA SER A 228 -1.27 16.07 -16.53
C SER A 228 -1.72 14.79 -15.83
N VAL A 229 -0.85 13.78 -15.77
CA VAL A 229 -1.14 12.52 -15.09
C VAL A 229 -0.25 12.42 -13.85
N ARG A 230 -0.88 12.44 -12.68
CA ARG A 230 -0.22 12.23 -11.39
C ARG A 230 -0.33 10.78 -11.00
N PHE A 231 0.81 10.14 -10.86
CA PHE A 231 0.97 8.83 -10.25
C PHE A 231 1.18 9.00 -8.76
N TRP A 232 0.43 8.26 -7.97
CA TRP A 232 0.48 8.30 -6.51
C TRP A 232 0.67 6.89 -5.98
N PHE A 233 1.59 6.73 -5.03
CA PHE A 233 1.84 5.47 -4.34
C PHE A 233 1.96 5.71 -2.84
N GLY A 234 1.18 4.97 -2.07
CA GLY A 234 1.17 5.06 -0.62
C GLY A 234 0.19 4.08 0.01
N PRO A 235 -0.01 4.11 1.32
CA PRO A 235 -0.95 3.20 1.98
C PRO A 235 -2.42 3.50 1.65
N GLU A 236 -3.23 2.45 1.49
CA GLU A 236 -4.66 2.59 1.18
C GLU A 236 -5.38 3.43 2.25
N THR A 237 -6.34 4.24 1.81
CA THR A 237 -7.19 5.10 2.65
C THR A 237 -6.42 6.21 3.38
N ILE A 238 -5.65 5.89 4.41
CA ILE A 238 -4.95 6.88 5.23
C ILE A 238 -3.88 7.63 4.43
N GLY A 239 -3.30 6.99 3.41
CA GLY A 239 -2.35 7.63 2.52
C GLY A 239 -2.96 8.76 1.71
N THR A 240 -4.05 8.49 0.98
CA THR A 240 -4.70 9.53 0.17
C THR A 240 -5.30 10.63 1.06
N ILE A 241 -5.79 10.28 2.24
CA ILE A 241 -6.24 11.25 3.26
C ILE A 241 -5.09 12.16 3.69
N ALA A 242 -3.96 11.60 4.09
CA ALA A 242 -2.81 12.39 4.55
C ALA A 242 -2.26 13.28 3.42
N TYR A 243 -2.15 12.73 2.21
CA TYR A 243 -1.71 13.48 1.03
C TYR A 243 -2.65 14.65 0.74
N LEU A 244 -3.95 14.39 0.51
CA LEU A 244 -4.88 15.43 0.10
C LEU A 244 -5.16 16.47 1.20
N ALA A 245 -5.03 16.11 2.48
CA ALA A 245 -5.11 17.08 3.57
C ALA A 245 -3.96 18.09 3.57
N HIS A 246 -2.81 17.76 2.96
CA HIS A 246 -1.68 18.68 2.79
C HIS A 246 -1.64 19.34 1.40
N HIS A 247 -2.53 18.92 0.49
CA HIS A 247 -2.62 19.37 -0.90
C HIS A 247 -4.07 19.72 -1.25
N GLU A 248 -4.76 20.47 -0.39
CA GLU A 248 -6.18 20.82 -0.61
C GLU A 248 -6.37 21.67 -1.88
N ASP A 249 -5.36 22.44 -2.27
CA ASP A 249 -5.30 23.22 -3.50
C ASP A 249 -5.23 22.37 -4.78
N LEU A 250 -4.81 21.10 -4.65
CA LEU A 250 -4.83 20.13 -5.74
C LEU A 250 -6.26 19.63 -6.03
N ILE A 251 -7.12 19.55 -5.02
CA ILE A 251 -8.45 18.91 -5.13
C ILE A 251 -9.30 19.52 -6.28
N PRO A 252 -9.42 20.86 -6.45
CA PRO A 252 -10.17 21.44 -7.57
C PRO A 252 -9.56 21.16 -8.96
N GLN A 253 -8.28 20.79 -9.01
CA GLN A 253 -7.55 20.51 -10.24
C GLN A 253 -7.72 19.06 -10.70
N LEU A 254 -8.01 18.13 -9.79
CA LEU A 254 -8.28 16.73 -10.12
C LEU A 254 -9.58 16.61 -10.92
N LYS A 255 -9.50 16.12 -12.17
CA LYS A 255 -10.67 15.95 -13.06
C LYS A 255 -11.17 14.52 -13.14
N GLY A 256 -10.41 13.58 -12.59
CA GLY A 256 -10.75 12.17 -12.53
C GLY A 256 -9.58 11.37 -11.98
N GLY A 257 -9.80 10.09 -11.73
CA GLY A 257 -8.74 9.19 -11.35
C GLY A 257 -9.12 7.72 -11.42
N ILE A 258 -8.10 6.87 -11.41
CA ILE A 258 -8.22 5.42 -11.38
C ILE A 258 -7.40 4.91 -10.21
N PHE A 259 -8.05 4.11 -9.37
CA PHE A 259 -7.35 3.29 -8.39
C PHE A 259 -7.06 1.93 -9.02
N VAL A 260 -5.78 1.65 -9.25
CA VAL A 260 -5.31 0.44 -9.89
C VAL A 260 -4.82 -0.50 -8.81
N GLU A 261 -5.58 -1.58 -8.60
CA GLU A 261 -5.32 -2.55 -7.54
C GLU A 261 -5.01 -3.96 -8.12
N MET A 262 -6.05 -4.77 -8.35
CA MET A 262 -5.93 -6.21 -8.57
C MET A 262 -5.70 -6.65 -10.02
N THR A 263 -4.61 -6.20 -10.65
CA THR A 263 -4.34 -6.38 -12.10
C THR A 263 -3.49 -7.61 -12.49
N GLY A 264 -3.16 -8.49 -11.55
CA GLY A 264 -2.15 -9.54 -11.71
C GLY A 264 -2.66 -10.93 -12.11
N ASN A 265 -3.99 -11.12 -12.22
CA ASN A 265 -4.59 -12.42 -12.54
C ASN A 265 -5.23 -12.44 -13.95
N ARG A 266 -5.81 -13.58 -14.35
CA ARG A 266 -6.43 -13.76 -15.68
C ARG A 266 -7.93 -13.46 -15.72
N SER A 267 -8.49 -12.95 -14.64
CA SER A 267 -9.90 -12.56 -14.60
C SER A 267 -10.12 -11.33 -15.50
N PRO A 268 -11.33 -11.14 -16.02
CA PRO A 268 -11.69 -9.89 -16.68
C PRO A 268 -11.44 -8.69 -15.75
N ILE A 269 -11.02 -7.57 -16.33
CA ILE A 269 -10.88 -6.32 -15.57
C ILE A 269 -12.26 -5.91 -15.08
N ALA A 270 -12.40 -5.77 -13.76
CA ALA A 270 -13.59 -5.20 -13.15
C ALA A 270 -13.42 -3.68 -13.07
N TRP A 271 -14.45 -2.95 -13.47
CA TRP A 271 -14.50 -1.49 -13.39
C TRP A 271 -15.55 -1.07 -12.36
N HIS A 272 -15.11 -0.34 -11.33
CA HIS A 272 -16.00 0.27 -10.37
C HIS A 272 -16.16 1.76 -10.72
N HIS A 273 -17.39 2.14 -11.06
CA HIS A 273 -17.73 3.50 -11.44
C HIS A 273 -17.56 4.51 -10.30
N SER A 274 -17.49 5.79 -10.68
CA SER A 274 -17.53 6.88 -9.71
C SER A 274 -18.85 6.88 -8.93
N ARG A 275 -18.87 7.56 -7.77
CA ARG A 275 -20.09 7.74 -6.97
C ARG A 275 -21.21 8.43 -7.74
N GLN A 276 -20.87 9.30 -8.69
CA GLN A 276 -21.83 10.08 -9.47
C GLN A 276 -22.38 9.30 -10.67
N HIS A 277 -21.69 8.26 -11.13
CA HIS A 277 -22.06 7.40 -12.27
C HIS A 277 -22.28 8.13 -13.61
N ASP A 278 -21.96 9.42 -13.72
CA ASP A 278 -22.16 10.23 -14.92
C ASP A 278 -20.94 11.06 -15.30
N THR A 279 -19.79 10.79 -14.68
CA THR A 279 -18.52 11.49 -14.96
C THR A 279 -17.98 11.12 -16.33
N LEU A 280 -16.96 11.86 -16.81
CA LEU A 280 -16.30 11.53 -18.08
C LEU A 280 -15.79 10.09 -18.08
N LEU A 281 -15.20 9.62 -16.98
CA LEU A 281 -14.68 8.26 -16.85
C LEU A 281 -15.78 7.20 -16.97
N ASP A 282 -16.96 7.47 -16.41
CA ASP A 282 -18.08 6.54 -16.45
C ASP A 282 -18.68 6.37 -17.85
N ARG A 283 -18.41 7.30 -18.78
CA ARG A 283 -18.96 7.33 -20.14
C ARG A 283 -18.04 6.74 -21.21
N VAL A 284 -16.74 6.58 -20.89
CA VAL A 284 -15.72 6.09 -21.85
C VAL A 284 -15.63 4.56 -21.84
N THR A 285 -16.22 3.91 -20.84
CA THR A 285 -16.35 2.45 -20.69
C THR A 285 -17.74 1.98 -21.10
#